data_AF-A0A8T4LZV2-F1
#
_entry.id   AF-A0A8T4LZV2-F1
#
_cell.length_a   1.000
_cell.length_b   1.000
_cell.length_c   1.000
_cell.angle_alpha   90.00
_cell.angle_beta   90.00
_cell.angle_gamma   90.00
#
_symmetry.space_group_name_H-M   'P 1'
#
loop_
_entity.id
_entity.type
_entity.pdbx_description
1 polymer ?
#
loop_
_entity_poly.entity_id
_entity_poly.type
_entity_poly.pdbx_seq_one_letter_code
_entity_poly.pdbx_strand_id
1 'polypeptide(L)'
;MLLQDYNKYKWFLTSSGILVVAGKSAVQNDELLKRIKSMNREFIVMHTNSPGSPFSIILEDPGKVTKEDMQECAIFTASFSRAWRLKKKGAIIDLFKVSQLSKPIKLKVGTWIVKGKVERKEFPLGLVLTVQEKKLRAVPEKTVKLKRNVLLNVFPGEKDKTKMTEEISKKLNNKFSREEILAALPAGGVSFK
;
A
#
# COMPACT_ATOMS: atom_id res chain seq x y z
N MET A 1 -3.33 -14.65 12.54
CA MET A 1 -3.30 -13.65 11.45
C MET A 1 -4.38 -14.02 10.43
N LEU A 2 -5.27 -13.09 10.06
CA LEU A 2 -6.52 -13.38 9.30
C LEU A 2 -6.31 -13.83 7.84
N LEU A 3 -5.10 -13.64 7.30
CA LEU A 3 -4.74 -14.00 5.94
C LEU A 3 -3.34 -14.63 5.98
N GLN A 4 -3.21 -15.96 5.93
CA GLN A 4 -1.92 -16.64 6.18
C GLN A 4 -0.90 -16.48 5.04
N ASP A 5 -1.34 -16.37 3.79
CA ASP A 5 -0.55 -16.24 2.57
C ASP A 5 -0.44 -14.78 2.08
N TYR A 6 -0.62 -13.81 2.97
CA TYR A 6 -0.58 -12.37 2.66
C TYR A 6 0.70 -11.91 1.95
N ASN A 7 1.80 -12.66 2.12
CA ASN A 7 3.10 -12.41 1.49
C ASN A 7 3.07 -12.34 -0.05
N LYS A 8 2.06 -12.92 -0.70
CA LYS A 8 1.89 -12.81 -2.15
C LYS A 8 1.37 -11.44 -2.60
N TYR A 9 0.76 -10.68 -1.71
CA TYR A 9 0.27 -9.31 -1.92
C TYR A 9 1.33 -8.27 -1.49
N LYS A 10 1.04 -6.98 -1.72
CA LYS A 10 1.72 -5.90 -1.01
C LYS A 10 1.18 -5.88 0.42
N TRP A 11 2.04 -5.61 1.39
CA TRP A 11 1.61 -5.56 2.78
C TRP A 11 2.57 -4.73 3.64
N PHE A 12 2.06 -4.24 4.76
CA PHE A 12 2.83 -3.67 5.86
C PHE A 12 2.07 -3.81 7.18
N LEU A 13 2.75 -3.65 8.30
CA LEU A 13 2.15 -3.53 9.62
C LEU A 13 2.04 -2.06 10.02
N THR A 14 0.86 -1.64 10.48
CA THR A 14 0.65 -0.30 11.05
C THR A 14 1.47 -0.10 12.32
N SER A 15 1.56 1.13 12.82
CA SER A 15 2.20 1.41 14.12
C SER A 15 1.52 0.70 15.30
N SER A 16 0.22 0.38 15.17
CA SER A 16 -0.55 -0.45 16.11
C SER A 16 -0.37 -1.95 15.91
N GLY A 17 0.42 -2.38 14.91
CA GLY A 17 0.66 -3.80 14.61
C GLY A 17 -0.43 -4.47 13.78
N ILE A 18 -1.33 -3.71 13.16
CA ILE A 18 -2.41 -4.23 12.32
C ILE A 18 -1.87 -4.51 10.92
N LEU A 19 -2.24 -5.65 10.32
CA LEU A 19 -1.85 -5.97 8.96
C LEU A 19 -2.68 -5.18 7.94
N VAL A 20 -2.00 -4.46 7.05
CA VAL A 20 -2.58 -3.91 5.83
C VAL A 20 -2.11 -4.73 4.63
N VAL A 21 -3.04 -5.08 3.75
CA VAL A 21 -2.76 -5.83 2.51
C VAL A 21 -3.32 -5.12 1.29
N ALA A 22 -2.64 -5.23 0.15
CA ALA A 22 -3.07 -4.61 -1.09
C ALA A 22 -2.61 -5.41 -2.32
N GLY A 23 -3.44 -5.53 -3.35
CA GLY A 23 -3.10 -6.28 -4.55
C GLY A 23 -1.91 -5.68 -5.32
N LYS A 24 -1.08 -6.51 -5.96
CA LYS A 24 0.02 -6.05 -6.82
C LYS A 24 -0.42 -5.71 -8.25
N SER A 25 -1.60 -6.16 -8.66
CA SER A 25 -2.15 -6.01 -10.01
C SER A 25 -3.68 -5.97 -9.96
N ALA A 26 -4.32 -5.65 -11.09
CA ALA A 26 -5.78 -5.71 -11.22
C ALA A 26 -6.34 -7.12 -10.93
N VAL A 27 -5.63 -8.18 -11.36
CA VAL A 27 -5.99 -9.58 -11.09
C VAL A 27 -5.91 -9.87 -9.61
N GLN A 28 -4.81 -9.48 -8.95
CA GLN A 28 -4.67 -9.67 -7.50
C GLN A 28 -5.64 -8.82 -6.68
N ASN A 29 -6.02 -7.63 -7.15
CA ASN A 29 -7.06 -6.83 -6.50
C ASN A 29 -8.40 -7.59 -6.49
N ASP A 30 -8.81 -8.15 -7.64
CA ASP A 30 -10.05 -8.93 -7.72
C ASP A 30 -9.98 -10.19 -6.84
N GLU A 31 -8.88 -10.92 -6.88
CA GLU A 31 -8.65 -12.11 -6.04
C GLU A 31 -8.75 -11.77 -4.55
N LEU A 32 -8.01 -10.74 -4.12
CA LEU A 32 -7.98 -10.30 -2.73
C LEU A 32 -9.36 -9.86 -2.25
N LEU A 33 -10.05 -8.99 -3.00
CA LEU A 33 -11.36 -8.47 -2.59
C LEU A 33 -12.42 -9.58 -2.54
N LYS A 34 -12.43 -10.52 -3.49
CA LYS A 34 -13.33 -11.68 -3.43
C LYS A 34 -13.10 -12.50 -2.16
N ARG A 35 -11.84 -12.74 -1.81
CA ARG A 35 -11.48 -13.47 -0.59
C ARG A 35 -11.84 -12.72 0.69
N ILE A 36 -11.62 -11.41 0.72
CA ILE A 36 -12.03 -10.59 1.87
C ILE A 36 -13.55 -10.61 2.02
N LYS A 37 -14.31 -10.52 0.92
CA LYS A 37 -15.77 -10.64 0.97
C LYS A 37 -16.24 -12.02 1.46
N SER A 38 -15.54 -13.10 1.13
CA SER A 38 -15.92 -14.45 1.57
C SER A 38 -15.67 -14.71 3.06
N MET A 39 -14.94 -13.83 3.76
CA MET A 39 -14.71 -13.94 5.20
C MET A 39 -15.95 -13.56 6.04
N ASN A 40 -17.00 -13.00 5.43
CA ASN A 40 -18.20 -12.50 6.12
C ASN A 40 -17.86 -11.58 7.31
N ARG A 41 -16.87 -10.71 7.11
CA ARG A 41 -16.37 -9.73 8.08
C ARG A 41 -16.29 -8.36 7.42
N GLU A 42 -16.49 -7.34 8.23
CA GLU A 42 -16.34 -5.96 7.79
C GLU A 42 -14.88 -5.54 7.95
N PHE A 43 -14.35 -4.83 6.95
CA PHE A 43 -13.02 -4.23 6.97
C PHE A 43 -13.04 -2.86 6.30
N ILE A 44 -12.08 -2.01 6.65
CA ILE A 44 -11.86 -0.73 5.96
C ILE A 44 -11.02 -0.99 4.71
N VAL A 45 -11.49 -0.45 3.58
CA VAL A 45 -10.84 -0.52 2.27
C VAL A 45 -10.56 0.89 1.77
N MET A 46 -9.40 1.07 1.15
CA MET A 46 -8.95 2.33 0.58
C MET A 46 -8.51 2.14 -0.87
N HIS A 47 -8.89 3.10 -1.70
CA HIS A 47 -8.45 3.19 -3.09
C HIS A 47 -8.41 4.68 -3.49
N THR A 48 -7.63 5.06 -4.49
CA THR A 48 -7.67 6.45 -4.99
C THR A 48 -9.03 6.76 -5.62
N ASN A 49 -9.45 8.03 -5.61
CA ASN A 49 -10.69 8.43 -6.29
C ASN A 49 -10.65 8.27 -7.83
N SER A 50 -9.49 7.89 -8.37
CA SER A 50 -9.24 7.65 -9.79
C SER A 50 -8.56 6.29 -9.99
N PRO A 51 -8.58 5.71 -11.20
CA PRO A 51 -7.96 4.41 -11.44
C PRO A 51 -6.44 4.41 -11.24
N GLY A 52 -5.91 3.25 -10.84
CA GLY A 52 -4.48 2.98 -10.82
C GLY A 52 -3.84 3.01 -9.44
N SER A 53 -4.60 2.80 -8.37
CA SER A 53 -4.06 2.39 -7.06
C SER A 53 -4.40 0.93 -6.78
N PRO A 54 -3.72 0.29 -5.81
CA PRO A 54 -4.24 -0.94 -5.25
C PRO A 54 -5.52 -0.66 -4.44
N PHE A 55 -6.28 -1.72 -4.15
CA PHE A 55 -7.24 -1.71 -3.05
C PHE A 55 -6.51 -2.16 -1.79
N SER A 56 -6.23 -1.22 -0.89
CA SER A 56 -5.59 -1.50 0.40
C SER A 56 -6.64 -1.79 1.45
N ILE A 57 -6.42 -2.80 2.28
CA ILE A 57 -7.40 -3.32 3.23
C ILE A 57 -6.72 -3.44 4.59
N ILE A 58 -7.29 -2.80 5.60
CA ILE A 58 -6.87 -2.94 6.99
C ILE A 58 -7.56 -4.18 7.55
N LEU A 59 -6.79 -5.24 7.87
CA LEU A 59 -7.33 -6.53 8.32
C LEU A 59 -7.64 -6.53 9.83
N GLU A 60 -8.51 -5.63 10.24
CA GLU A 60 -9.05 -5.55 11.60
C GLU A 60 -10.50 -5.02 11.55
N ASP A 61 -11.29 -5.36 12.57
CA ASP A 61 -12.62 -4.81 12.75
C ASP A 61 -12.60 -3.26 12.73
N PRO A 62 -13.46 -2.60 11.94
CA PRO A 62 -13.46 -1.15 11.82
C PRO A 62 -13.54 -0.39 13.16
N GLY A 63 -14.19 -0.96 14.19
CA GLY A 63 -14.28 -0.34 15.52
C GLY A 63 -12.97 -0.35 16.31
N LYS A 64 -11.98 -1.15 15.90
CA LYS A 64 -10.65 -1.24 16.52
C LYS A 64 -9.56 -0.53 15.73
N VAL A 65 -9.87 -0.01 14.54
CA VAL A 65 -8.91 0.71 13.70
C VAL A 65 -8.83 2.16 14.15
N THR A 66 -7.62 2.62 14.48
CA THR A 66 -7.39 4.01 14.91
C THR A 66 -7.33 4.97 13.71
N LYS A 67 -7.39 6.27 14.00
CA LYS A 67 -7.19 7.32 12.98
C LYS A 67 -5.80 7.23 12.36
N GLU A 68 -4.81 6.90 13.17
CA GLU A 68 -3.41 6.73 12.78
C GLU A 68 -3.26 5.56 11.82
N ASP A 69 -3.85 4.40 12.11
CA ASP A 69 -3.87 3.24 11.21
C ASP A 69 -4.48 3.59 9.84
N MET A 70 -5.58 4.36 9.85
CA MET A 70 -6.22 4.84 8.62
C MET A 70 -5.32 5.80 7.83
N GLN A 71 -4.65 6.73 8.50
CA GLN A 71 -3.71 7.66 7.84
C GLN A 71 -2.54 6.91 7.21
N GLU A 72 -1.99 5.92 7.91
CA GLU A 72 -0.90 5.08 7.40
C GLU A 72 -1.34 4.30 6.16
N CYS A 73 -2.50 3.63 6.22
CA CYS A 73 -3.05 2.91 5.07
C CYS A 73 -3.33 3.86 3.88
N ALA A 74 -3.78 5.08 4.14
CA ALA A 74 -4.04 6.07 3.09
C ALA A 74 -2.75 6.55 2.40
N ILE A 75 -1.70 6.88 3.17
CA ILE A 75 -0.37 7.26 2.64
C ILE A 75 0.22 6.10 1.82
N PHE A 76 0.09 4.87 2.30
CA PHE A 76 0.50 3.69 1.56
C PHE A 76 -0.25 3.57 0.22
N THR A 77 -1.57 3.69 0.25
CA THR A 77 -2.43 3.62 -0.96
C THR A 77 -2.08 4.72 -1.97
N ALA A 78 -1.89 5.96 -1.49
CA ALA A 78 -1.47 7.09 -2.30
C ALA A 78 -0.10 6.84 -2.96
N SER A 79 0.86 6.35 -2.18
CA SER A 79 2.24 6.14 -2.62
C SER A 79 2.38 4.97 -3.59
N PHE A 80 1.55 3.93 -3.49
CA PHE A 80 1.51 2.83 -4.47
C PHE A 80 0.57 3.07 -5.65
N SER A 81 0.03 4.28 -5.79
CA SER A 81 -0.87 4.64 -6.89
C SER A 81 -0.16 5.20 -8.11
N ARG A 82 -0.93 5.42 -9.19
CA ARG A 82 -0.49 6.16 -10.38
C ARG A 82 0.06 7.55 -10.04
N ALA A 83 -0.35 8.17 -8.94
CA ALA A 83 0.17 9.47 -8.52
C ALA A 83 1.70 9.46 -8.33
N TRP A 84 2.28 8.33 -7.91
CA TRP A 84 3.73 8.17 -7.77
C TRP A 84 4.44 8.27 -9.10
N ARG A 85 3.97 7.52 -10.10
CA ARG A 85 4.51 7.57 -11.48
C ARG A 85 4.36 8.94 -12.12
N LEU A 86 3.28 9.66 -11.77
CA LEU A 86 3.02 11.02 -12.22
C LEU A 86 3.74 12.09 -11.40
N LYS A 87 4.56 11.70 -10.41
CA LYS A 87 5.36 12.61 -9.58
C LYS A 87 4.50 13.70 -8.90
N LYS A 88 3.27 13.34 -8.52
CA LYS A 88 2.37 14.24 -7.80
C LYS A 88 2.81 14.42 -6.35
N LYS A 89 2.42 15.53 -5.74
CA LYS A 89 2.61 15.79 -4.30
C LYS A 89 1.70 14.93 -3.41
N GLY A 90 0.49 14.65 -3.89
CA GLY A 90 -0.55 13.95 -3.15
C GLY A 90 -1.48 13.13 -4.05
N ALA A 91 -2.32 12.32 -3.40
CA ALA A 91 -3.44 11.64 -4.03
C ALA A 91 -4.68 11.70 -3.14
N ILE A 92 -5.84 11.81 -3.77
CA ILE A 92 -7.13 11.75 -3.11
C ILE A 92 -7.49 10.28 -2.88
N ILE A 93 -7.75 9.92 -1.63
CA ILE A 93 -8.07 8.57 -1.18
C ILE A 93 -9.54 8.51 -0.74
N ASP A 94 -10.25 7.53 -1.27
CA ASP A 94 -11.61 7.18 -0.86
C ASP A 94 -11.53 6.07 0.19
N LEU A 95 -12.24 6.28 1.30
CA LEU A 95 -12.43 5.33 2.39
C LEU A 95 -13.83 4.72 2.31
N PHE A 96 -13.91 3.39 2.36
CA PHE A 96 -15.18 2.68 2.36
C PHE A 96 -15.04 1.31 3.02
N LYS A 97 -16.17 0.67 3.30
CA LYS A 97 -16.23 -0.67 3.88
C LYS A 97 -16.36 -1.76 2.81
N VAL A 98 -16.01 -3.00 3.17
CA VAL A 98 -16.16 -4.18 2.30
C VAL A 98 -17.61 -4.37 1.86
N SER A 99 -18.59 -4.13 2.73
CA SER A 99 -20.03 -4.18 2.41
C SER A 99 -20.46 -3.16 1.35
N GLN A 100 -19.72 -2.05 1.18
CA GLN A 100 -19.99 -1.07 0.12
C GLN A 100 -19.51 -1.53 -1.26
N LEU A 101 -18.69 -2.58 -1.34
CA LEU A 101 -18.12 -3.07 -2.60
C LEU A 101 -19.06 -4.02 -3.33
N SER A 102 -19.16 -3.85 -4.65
CA SER A 102 -19.91 -4.71 -5.55
C SER A 102 -19.14 -4.99 -6.84
N LYS A 103 -19.19 -6.24 -7.32
CA LYS A 103 -18.56 -6.68 -8.58
C LYS A 103 -19.60 -7.38 -9.47
N PRO A 104 -20.37 -6.63 -10.29
CA PRO A 104 -21.17 -7.20 -11.36
C PRO A 104 -20.31 -8.00 -12.35
N ILE A 105 -20.87 -9.06 -12.92
CA ILE A 105 -20.18 -10.02 -13.81
C ILE A 105 -19.54 -9.32 -15.03
N LYS A 106 -20.17 -8.27 -15.55
CA LYS A 106 -19.74 -7.57 -16.78
C LYS A 106 -18.57 -6.59 -16.61
N LEU A 107 -18.06 -6.39 -15.39
CA LEU A 107 -16.99 -5.41 -15.16
C LEU A 107 -15.60 -5.99 -15.46
N LYS A 108 -14.74 -5.14 -16.03
CA LYS A 108 -13.32 -5.45 -16.27
C LYS A 108 -12.62 -5.87 -14.98
N VAL A 109 -11.61 -6.72 -15.10
CA VAL A 109 -10.76 -7.13 -13.98
C VAL A 109 -10.16 -5.91 -13.29
N GLY A 110 -10.21 -5.89 -11.95
CA GLY A 110 -9.75 -4.79 -11.11
C GLY A 110 -10.76 -3.65 -10.92
N THR A 111 -11.90 -3.65 -11.61
CA THR A 111 -12.95 -2.63 -11.43
C THR A 111 -14.00 -3.08 -10.43
N TRP A 112 -14.26 -2.28 -9.40
CA TRP A 112 -15.31 -2.52 -8.41
C TRP A 112 -16.19 -1.28 -8.25
N ILE A 113 -17.48 -1.49 -8.01
CA ILE A 113 -18.42 -0.42 -7.71
C ILE A 113 -18.41 -0.21 -6.20
N VAL A 114 -18.22 1.04 -5.77
CA VAL A 114 -18.41 1.46 -4.38
C VAL A 114 -19.81 2.09 -4.27
N LYS A 115 -20.65 1.55 -3.39
CA LYS A 115 -22.02 2.05 -3.15
C LYS A 115 -22.06 3.00 -1.95
N GLY A 116 -22.95 3.98 -2.02
CA GLY A 116 -23.17 4.94 -0.94
C GLY A 116 -22.12 6.04 -0.88
N LYS A 117 -22.09 6.77 0.25
CA LYS A 117 -21.13 7.86 0.48
C LYS A 117 -19.77 7.27 0.88
N VAL A 118 -18.70 7.93 0.46
CA VAL A 118 -17.33 7.61 0.83
C VAL A 118 -16.69 8.82 1.48
N GLU A 119 -15.88 8.61 2.51
CA GLU A 119 -15.02 9.67 3.02
C GLU A 119 -13.87 9.86 2.04
N ARG A 120 -13.53 11.12 1.76
CA ARG A 120 -12.50 11.48 0.78
C ARG A 120 -11.53 12.48 1.39
N LYS A 121 -10.24 12.15 1.32
CA LYS A 121 -9.18 13.04 1.81
C LYS A 121 -7.92 12.92 0.98
N GLU A 122 -7.20 14.03 0.83
CA GLU A 122 -5.90 14.05 0.16
C GLU A 122 -4.78 13.69 1.13
N PHE A 123 -3.86 12.84 0.67
CA PHE A 123 -2.70 12.40 1.42
C PHE A 123 -1.41 12.60 0.60
N PRO A 124 -0.31 12.98 1.26
CA PRO A 124 0.97 13.14 0.59
C PRO A 124 1.53 11.80 0.13
N LEU A 125 2.42 11.86 -0.87
CA LEU A 125 3.22 10.71 -1.28
C LEU A 125 4.55 10.71 -0.54
N GLY A 126 4.97 9.54 -0.07
CA GLY A 126 6.24 9.36 0.63
C GLY A 126 6.19 8.14 1.53
N LEU A 127 7.27 7.37 1.53
CA LEU A 127 7.43 6.18 2.35
C LEU A 127 8.84 6.14 2.93
N VAL A 128 9.06 5.23 3.86
CA VAL A 128 10.39 4.86 4.33
C VAL A 128 10.66 3.41 4.01
N LEU A 129 11.91 3.08 3.70
CA LEU A 129 12.40 1.71 3.66
C LEU A 129 12.74 1.26 5.07
N THR A 130 12.21 0.11 5.47
CA THR A 130 12.50 -0.54 6.74
C THR A 130 12.35 -2.05 6.61
N VAL A 131 12.70 -2.80 7.65
CA VAL A 131 12.47 -4.24 7.72
C VAL A 131 11.27 -4.52 8.61
N GLN A 132 10.23 -5.14 8.06
CA GLN A 132 9.09 -5.70 8.80
C GLN A 132 9.02 -7.20 8.50
N GLU A 133 8.77 -8.04 9.52
CA GLU A 133 8.75 -9.50 9.40
C GLU A 133 9.93 -10.06 8.56
N LYS A 134 11.14 -9.59 8.85
CA LYS A 134 12.40 -9.97 8.17
C LYS A 134 12.47 -9.66 6.67
N LYS A 135 11.56 -8.83 6.13
CA LYS A 135 11.56 -8.42 4.71
C LYS A 135 11.66 -6.91 4.58
N LEU A 136 12.38 -6.45 3.55
CA LEU A 136 12.41 -5.04 3.19
C LEU A 136 11.03 -4.58 2.70
N ARG A 137 10.55 -3.44 3.21
CA ARG A 137 9.26 -2.84 2.87
C ARG A 137 9.37 -1.33 2.75
N ALA A 138 8.66 -0.77 1.77
CA ALA A 138 8.36 0.66 1.74
C ALA A 138 7.02 0.89 2.46
N VAL A 139 7.05 1.63 3.57
CA VAL A 139 5.93 1.79 4.50
C VAL A 139 5.76 3.27 4.88
N PRO A 140 4.58 3.71 5.35
CA PRO A 140 4.44 5.06 5.91
C PRO A 140 5.40 5.27 7.09
N GLU A 141 6.06 6.43 7.17
CA GLU A 141 7.09 6.71 8.19
C GLU A 141 6.63 6.42 9.62
N LYS A 142 5.40 6.81 9.95
CA LYS A 142 4.82 6.65 11.29
C LYS A 142 4.71 5.20 11.76
N THR A 143 4.72 4.23 10.84
CA THR A 143 4.74 2.80 11.19
C THR A 143 6.05 2.37 11.87
N VAL A 144 7.12 3.15 11.70
CA VAL A 144 8.45 2.85 12.25
C VAL A 144 8.64 3.60 13.57
N LYS A 145 8.43 2.91 14.70
CA LYS A 145 8.48 3.52 16.04
C LYS A 145 9.84 4.13 16.40
N LEU A 146 10.94 3.49 16.00
CA LEU A 146 12.30 3.94 16.30
C LEU A 146 12.94 4.48 15.02
N LYS A 147 13.32 5.76 15.01
CA LYS A 147 13.97 6.41 13.86
C LYS A 147 15.20 5.64 13.33
N ARG A 148 15.96 4.99 14.20
CA ARG A 148 17.12 4.15 13.83
C ARG A 148 16.77 2.95 12.93
N ASN A 149 15.50 2.56 12.85
CA ASN A 149 15.03 1.47 12.00
C ASN A 149 14.59 1.95 10.61
N VAL A 150 14.57 3.28 10.39
CA VAL A 150 14.38 3.85 9.05
C VAL A 150 15.71 3.72 8.31
N LEU A 151 15.70 3.01 7.19
CA LEU A 151 16.88 2.79 6.37
C LEU A 151 17.07 3.91 5.35
N LEU A 152 15.99 4.31 4.67
CA LEU A 152 15.97 5.40 3.69
C LEU A 152 14.59 6.04 3.63
N ASN A 153 14.53 7.33 3.36
CA ASN A 153 13.29 7.99 2.97
C ASN A 153 13.14 7.91 1.46
N VAL A 154 11.97 7.53 0.95
CA VAL A 154 11.71 7.37 -0.48
C VAL A 154 10.51 8.22 -0.93
N PHE A 155 10.68 8.86 -2.08
CA PHE A 155 9.73 9.79 -2.68
C PHE A 155 9.61 9.53 -4.19
N PRO A 156 8.53 10.01 -4.85
CA PRO A 156 8.46 10.00 -6.30
C PRO A 156 9.69 10.66 -6.92
N GLY A 157 10.27 10.05 -7.96
CA GLY A 157 11.47 10.56 -8.61
C GLY A 157 11.58 10.16 -10.08
N GLU A 158 12.70 10.54 -10.71
CA GLU A 158 12.93 10.39 -12.15
C GLU A 158 13.98 9.33 -12.50
N LYS A 159 14.63 8.74 -11.49
CA LYS A 159 15.70 7.77 -11.70
C LYS A 159 15.18 6.52 -12.41
N ASP A 160 15.96 6.06 -13.39
CA ASP A 160 15.74 4.76 -14.03
C ASP A 160 15.76 3.63 -12.99
N LYS A 161 14.95 2.60 -13.23
CA LYS A 161 14.74 1.47 -12.32
C LYS A 161 16.05 0.73 -11.99
N THR A 162 16.93 0.54 -12.97
CA THR A 162 18.20 -0.18 -12.77
C THR A 162 19.15 0.65 -11.91
N LYS A 163 19.39 1.90 -12.31
CA LYS A 163 20.25 2.83 -11.56
C LYS A 163 19.78 3.03 -10.12
N MET A 164 18.48 3.28 -9.95
CA MET A 164 17.85 3.44 -8.64
C MET A 164 18.09 2.23 -7.73
N THR A 165 17.94 1.01 -8.25
CA THR A 165 18.08 -0.19 -7.43
C THR A 165 19.53 -0.45 -7.02
N GLU A 166 20.48 -0.21 -7.93
CA GLU A 166 21.91 -0.31 -7.63
C GLU A 166 22.34 0.69 -6.56
N GLU A 167 21.91 1.95 -6.66
CA GLU A 167 22.24 2.97 -5.66
C GLU A 167 21.61 2.68 -4.29
N ILE A 168 20.35 2.22 -4.26
CA ILE A 168 19.70 1.79 -3.01
C ILE A 168 20.44 0.59 -2.42
N SER A 169 20.81 -0.41 -3.23
CA SER A 169 21.59 -1.56 -2.77
C SER A 169 22.89 -1.12 -2.11
N LYS A 170 23.65 -0.22 -2.76
CA LYS A 170 24.90 0.34 -2.22
C LYS A 170 24.65 1.09 -0.91
N LYS A 171 23.64 1.96 -0.83
CA LYS A 171 23.28 2.67 0.42
C LYS A 171 22.87 1.72 1.55
N LEU A 172 22.32 0.56 1.22
CA LEU A 172 21.93 -0.48 2.18
C LEU A 172 23.03 -1.54 2.38
N ASN A 173 24.29 -1.22 2.03
CA ASN A 173 25.46 -2.09 2.18
C ASN A 173 25.28 -3.48 1.54
N ASN A 174 24.54 -3.55 0.43
CA ASN A 174 24.23 -4.78 -0.30
C ASN A 174 23.55 -5.88 0.54
N LYS A 175 22.84 -5.48 1.61
CA LYS A 175 22.13 -6.40 2.51
C LYS A 175 20.91 -7.07 1.87
N PHE A 176 20.35 -6.46 0.83
CA PHE A 176 19.12 -6.93 0.17
C PHE A 176 19.37 -7.16 -1.32
N SER A 177 18.72 -8.18 -1.87
CA SER A 177 18.78 -8.46 -3.31
C SER A 177 18.09 -7.37 -4.12
N ARG A 178 18.44 -7.28 -5.41
CA ARG A 178 17.80 -6.37 -6.37
C ARG A 178 16.29 -6.63 -6.43
N GLU A 179 15.90 -7.90 -6.44
CA GLU A 179 14.52 -8.36 -6.51
C GLU A 179 13.73 -7.92 -5.28
N GLU A 180 14.34 -8.02 -4.09
CA GLU A 180 13.69 -7.61 -2.84
C GLU A 180 13.50 -6.09 -2.77
N ILE A 181 14.49 -5.30 -3.18
CA ILE A 181 14.38 -3.83 -3.26
C ILE A 181 13.25 -3.44 -4.23
N LEU A 182 13.23 -4.03 -5.42
CA LEU A 182 12.19 -3.76 -6.41
C LEU A 182 10.80 -4.17 -5.95
N ALA A 183 10.68 -5.28 -5.21
CA ALA A 183 9.41 -5.75 -4.67
C ALA A 183 8.88 -4.83 -3.56
N ALA A 184 9.77 -4.17 -2.81
CA ALA A 184 9.43 -3.26 -1.72
C ALA A 184 8.89 -1.91 -2.21
N LEU A 185 9.37 -1.40 -3.36
CA LEU A 185 9.13 -0.03 -3.81
C LEU A 185 7.82 0.13 -4.63
N PRO A 186 7.25 1.35 -4.66
CA PRO A 186 6.23 1.72 -5.64
C PRO A 186 6.71 1.58 -7.09
N ALA A 187 5.77 1.41 -8.01
CA ALA A 187 6.10 1.41 -9.44
C ALA A 187 6.44 2.83 -9.90
N GLY A 188 7.53 2.98 -10.66
CA GLY A 188 8.02 4.26 -11.16
C GLY A 188 9.41 4.58 -10.61
N GLY A 189 9.94 5.74 -10.98
CA GLY A 189 11.22 6.23 -10.45
C GLY A 189 11.09 6.62 -8.97
N VAL A 190 12.18 6.45 -8.23
CA VAL A 190 12.27 6.81 -6.81
C VAL A 190 13.44 7.75 -6.61
N SER A 191 13.18 8.81 -5.85
CA SER A 191 14.20 9.63 -5.20
C SER A 191 14.31 9.22 -3.74
N PHE A 192 15.50 9.26 -3.16
CA PHE A 192 15.71 8.84 -1.79
C PHE A 192 16.76 9.69 -1.07
N LYS A 193 16.56 9.86 0.24
CA LYS A 193 17.47 10.54 1.15
C LYS A 193 17.95 9.55 2.18
#